data_AF-A0A2M9ZYQ4-F1
#
_entry.id   AF-A0A2M9ZYQ4-F1
#
_cell.length_a   1.000
_cell.length_b   1.000
_cell.length_c   1.000
_cell.angle_alpha   90.00
_cell.angle_beta   90.00
_cell.angle_gamma   90.00
#
_symmetry.space_group_name_H-M   'P 1'
#
loop_
_entity.id
_entity.type
_entity.pdbx_description
1 polymer ?
#
loop_
_entity_poly.entity_id
_entity_poly.type
_entity_poly.pdbx_seq_one_letter_code
_entity_poly.pdbx_strand_id
1 'polypeptide(L)' 'MSEPDQKPPEKKDTSPWQLASVGTEFAFIIIASVFIGRYLDGRFGWSPFGILFGAIFGFGYGIYYLLMRVSQFDKKD' A
#
# COMPACT_ATOMS: atom_id res chain seq x y z
N MET A 1 20.26 -29.18 -36.26
CA MET A 1 20.61 -28.12 -35.30
C MET A 1 19.30 -27.46 -34.93
N SER A 2 18.68 -27.88 -33.83
CA SER A 2 17.38 -27.33 -33.41
C SER A 2 17.66 -26.07 -32.61
N GLU A 3 17.38 -24.90 -33.19
CA GLU A 3 17.41 -23.65 -32.44
C GLU A 3 16.42 -23.75 -31.28
N PRO A 4 16.82 -23.46 -30.02
CA PRO A 4 15.87 -23.43 -28.94
C PRO A 4 14.93 -22.26 -29.18
N ASP A 5 13.67 -22.59 -29.41
CA ASP A 5 12.50 -21.71 -29.50
C ASP A 5 12.46 -20.78 -28.27
N GLN A 6 13.12 -19.62 -28.38
CA GLN A 6 13.06 -18.58 -27.39
C GLN A 6 11.68 -17.92 -27.49
N LYS A 7 10.71 -18.51 -26.80
CA LYS A 7 9.45 -17.83 -26.50
C LYS A 7 9.78 -16.44 -25.93
N PRO A 8 9.17 -15.36 -26.45
CA PRO A 8 9.35 -14.03 -25.89
C PRO A 8 9.03 -14.07 -24.39
N PRO A 9 9.73 -13.31 -23.53
CA PRO A 9 9.37 -13.23 -22.13
C PRO A 9 7.92 -12.77 -22.05
N GLU A 10 7.07 -13.62 -21.49
CA GLU A 10 5.68 -13.33 -21.19
C GLU A 10 5.69 -12.13 -20.25
N LYS A 11 5.50 -10.93 -20.80
CA LYS A 11 5.28 -9.73 -19.99
C LYS A 11 4.08 -10.06 -19.12
N LYS A 12 4.31 -10.28 -17.83
CA LYS A 12 3.22 -10.32 -16.87
C LYS A 12 2.63 -8.93 -16.86
N ASP A 13 1.63 -8.74 -17.69
CA ASP A 13 0.79 -7.56 -17.67
C ASP A 13 0.31 -7.41 -16.24
N THR A 14 0.86 -6.43 -15.52
CA THR A 14 0.47 -6.15 -14.14
C THR A 14 -1.04 -5.96 -14.15
N SER A 15 -1.77 -6.94 -13.61
CA SER A 15 -3.20 -7.00 -13.83
C SER A 15 -3.83 -5.76 -13.21
N PRO A 16 -4.72 -5.03 -13.90
CA PRO A 16 -5.41 -3.87 -13.33
C PRO A 16 -6.06 -4.16 -11.97
N TRP A 17 -6.45 -5.43 -11.75
CA TRP A 17 -6.95 -5.94 -10.48
C TRP A 17 -5.91 -5.96 -9.35
N GLN A 18 -4.65 -6.27 -9.66
CA GLN A 18 -3.55 -6.25 -8.68
C GLN A 18 -3.22 -4.82 -8.25
N LEU A 19 -3.29 -3.85 -9.18
CA LEU A 19 -3.13 -2.44 -8.84
C LEU A 19 -4.30 -1.93 -7.99
N ALA A 20 -5.53 -2.31 -8.33
CA ALA A 20 -6.72 -1.97 -7.56
C ALA A 20 -6.68 -2.55 -6.12
N SER A 21 -6.18 -3.78 -5.94
CA SER A 21 -6.03 -4.37 -4.60
C SER A 21 -5.03 -3.59 -3.74
N VAL A 22 -3.90 -3.16 -4.32
CA VAL A 22 -2.90 -2.35 -3.60
C VAL A 22 -3.45 -0.98 -3.20
N GLY A 23 -4.21 -0.32 -4.08
CA GLY A 23 -4.89 0.93 -3.76
C GLY A 23 -5.93 0.77 -2.64
N THR A 24 -6.63 -0.37 -2.61
CA THR A 24 -7.62 -0.70 -1.56
C THR A 24 -6.94 -0.94 -0.22
N GLU A 25 -5.82 -1.67 -0.19
CA GLU A 25 -5.01 -1.88 1.02
C GLU A 25 -4.50 -0.54 1.58
N PHE A 26 -4.01 0.35 0.71
CA PHE A 26 -3.59 1.69 1.12
C PHE A 26 -4.76 2.50 1.72
N ALA A 27 -5.91 2.53 1.06
CA ALA A 27 -7.09 3.24 1.58
C ALA A 27 -7.52 2.67 2.95
N PHE A 28 -7.46 1.35 3.12
CA PHE A 28 -7.78 0.70 4.39
C PHE A 28 -6.81 1.11 5.51
N ILE A 29 -5.51 1.18 5.22
CA ILE A 29 -4.49 1.65 6.18
C ILE A 29 -4.80 3.07 6.65
N ILE A 30 -5.13 3.99 5.73
CA ILE A 30 -5.46 5.39 6.07
C ILE A 30 -6.70 5.44 6.96
N ILE A 31 -7.79 4.78 6.57
CA ILE A 31 -9.04 4.79 7.32
C ILE A 31 -8.82 4.21 8.71
N ALA A 32 -8.16 3.04 8.81
CA ALA A 32 -7.87 2.41 10.09
C ALA A 32 -7.02 3.31 11.00
N SER A 33 -6.00 3.96 10.46
CA SER A 33 -5.12 4.83 11.23
C SER A 33 -5.84 6.07 11.75
N VAL A 34 -6.69 6.70 10.93
CA VAL A 34 -7.52 7.84 11.35
C VAL A 34 -8.55 7.43 12.41
N PHE A 35 -9.17 6.26 12.26
CA PHE A 35 -10.11 5.73 13.27
C PHE A 35 -9.41 5.47 14.61
N ILE A 36 -8.21 4.88 14.58
CA ILE A 36 -7.39 4.68 15.78
C ILE A 36 -7.02 6.02 16.41
N GLY A 37 -6.59 7.00 15.60
CA GLY A 37 -6.28 8.35 16.07
C GLY A 37 -7.48 9.03 16.74
N ARG A 38 -8.66 8.90 16.14
CA ARG A 38 -9.92 9.42 16.69
C ARG A 38 -10.32 8.74 17.99
N TYR A 39 -10.13 7.42 18.08
CA TYR A 39 -10.39 6.67 19.31
C TYR A 39 -9.44 7.09 20.44
N LEU A 40 -8.15 7.26 20.13
CA LEU A 40 -7.15 7.76 21.08
C LEU A 40 -7.47 9.19 21.54
N ASP A 41 -7.89 10.07 20.63
CA ASP A 41 -8.36 11.42 20.98
C ASP A 41 -9.52 11.39 21.95
N GLY A 42 -10.52 10.53 21.72
CA GLY A 42 -11.66 10.37 22.63
C GLY A 42 -11.29 9.74 23.98
N ARG A 43 -10.28 8.86 24.01
CA ARG A 43 -9.85 8.16 25.23
C ARG A 43 -8.98 9.03 26.13
N PHE A 44 -8.06 9.81 25.55
CA PHE A 44 -7.09 10.63 26.29
C PHE A 44 -7.51 12.10 26.41
N GLY A 45 -8.53 12.53 25.67
CA GLY A 45 -9.00 13.93 25.67
C GLY A 45 -8.03 14.90 24.98
N TRP A 46 -6.97 14.39 24.34
CA TRP A 46 -5.94 15.18 23.65
C TRP A 46 -6.33 15.48 22.20
N SER A 47 -7.60 15.75 21.93
CA SER A 47 -8.02 16.12 20.58
C SER A 47 -7.41 17.47 20.18
N PRO A 48 -6.85 17.62 18.96
CA PRO A 48 -6.86 16.69 17.83
C PRO A 48 -5.54 15.92 17.60
N PHE A 49 -4.70 15.75 18.62
CA PHE A 49 -3.33 15.24 18.47
C PHE A 49 -3.27 13.77 18.05
N GLY A 50 -4.17 12.92 18.53
CA GLY A 50 -4.29 11.52 18.17
C GLY A 50 -4.68 11.32 16.70
N ILE A 51 -5.67 12.08 16.19
CA ILE A 51 -5.98 12.09 14.76
C ILE A 51 -4.80 12.63 13.95
N LEU A 52 -4.12 13.67 14.43
CA LEU A 52 -2.96 14.25 13.73
C LEU A 52 -1.82 13.23 13.60
N PHE A 53 -1.47 12.55 14.69
CA PHE A 53 -0.47 11.49 14.68
C PHE A 53 -0.92 10.30 13.85
N GLY A 54 -2.17 9.85 13.99
CA GLY A 54 -2.74 8.78 13.17
C GLY A 54 -2.68 9.11 11.67
N ALA A 55 -3.03 10.33 11.27
CA ALA A 55 -2.93 10.75 9.88
C ALA A 55 -1.48 10.75 9.37
N ILE A 56 -0.53 11.31 10.13
CA ILE A 56 0.89 11.35 9.74
C ILE A 56 1.47 9.94 9.62
N PHE A 57 1.25 9.10 10.63
CA PHE A 57 1.76 7.73 10.65
C PHE A 57 1.08 6.85 9.61
N GLY A 58 -0.26 6.93 9.50
CA GLY A 58 -1.02 6.18 8.50
C GLY A 58 -0.63 6.56 7.08
N PHE A 59 -0.48 7.85 6.80
CA PHE A 59 -0.07 8.33 5.48
C PHE A 59 1.38 7.98 5.16
N GLY A 60 2.31 8.24 6.08
CA GLY A 60 3.72 7.90 5.90
C GLY A 60 3.93 6.39 5.72
N TYR A 61 3.31 5.58 6.58
CA TYR A 61 3.37 4.12 6.49
C TYR A 61 2.69 3.61 5.22
N GLY A 62 1.53 4.17 4.84
CA GLY A 62 0.83 3.79 3.62
C GLY A 62 1.65 4.07 2.36
N ILE A 63 2.30 5.23 2.27
CA ILE A 63 3.20 5.56 1.16
C ILE A 63 4.38 4.59 1.13
N TYR A 64 5.02 4.34 2.28
CA TYR A 64 6.12 3.38 2.39
C TYR A 64 5.69 1.97 1.95
N TYR A 65 4.53 1.50 2.41
CA TYR A 65 3.95 0.22 2.04
C TYR A 65 3.71 0.14 0.53
N LEU A 66 3.14 1.19 -0.06
CA LEU A 66 2.84 1.24 -1.49
C LEU A 66 4.12 1.21 -2.33
N LEU A 67 5.15 1.98 -1.97
CA LEU A 67 6.46 1.96 -2.65
C LEU A 67 7.17 0.61 -2.51
N MET A 68 7.13 0.02 -1.32
CA MET A 68 7.66 -1.33 -1.10
C MET A 68 6.90 -2.35 -1.96
N ARG A 69 5.57 -2.26 -2.03
CA ARG A 69 4.75 -3.19 -2.79
C ARG A 69 4.99 -3.07 -4.28
N VAL A 70 5.07 -1.85 -4.81
CA VAL A 70 5.38 -1.57 -6.23
C VAL A 70 6.78 -2.06 -6.59
N SER A 71 7.80 -1.79 -5.76
CA SER A 71 9.16 -2.31 -6.01
C SER A 71 9.27 -3.84 -5.94
N GLN A 72 8.37 -4.51 -5.22
CA GLN A 72 8.27 -5.97 -5.20
C GLN A 72 7.63 -6.53 -6.47
N PHE A 73 6.80 -5.77 -7.18
CA PHE A 73 6.32 -6.16 -8.52
C PHE A 73 7.46 -6.07 -9.54
N ASP A 74 8.22 -4.98 -9.51
CA ASP A 74 9.36 -4.74 -10.43
C ASP A 74 10.48 -5.78 -10.29
N LYS A 75 10.72 -6.33 -9.09
CA LYS A 75 11.71 -7.39 -8.85
C LYS A 75 11.26 -8.81 -9.24
N LYS A 76 9.98 -9.00 -9.54
CA LYS A 76 9.38 -10.34 -9.78
C LYS A 76 9.14 -10.62 -11.27
N ASP A 77 9.44 -9.64 -12.12
CA ASP A 77 9.59 -9.71 -13.58
C ASP A 77 11.07 -9.76 -13.95
#